data_AF-A0A1C6LBP6-F1
#
_entry.id   AF-A0A1C6LBP6-F1
#
_cell.length_a   1.000
_cell.length_b   1.000
_cell.length_c   1.000
_cell.angle_alpha   90.00
_cell.angle_beta   90.00
_cell.angle_gamma   90.00
#
_symmetry.space_group_name_H-M   'P 1'
#
loop_
_entity.id
_entity.type
_entity.pdbx_description
1 polymer ?
#
loop_
_entity_poly.entity_id
_entity_poly.type
_entity_poly.pdbx_seq_one_letter_code
_entity_poly.pdbx_strand_id
1 'polypeptide(L)' 'MERKKIDIALSNTVAKKMIIDGEPWDEIMNETHLRLKDLKRIQRDQIDTHF' A
#
# COMPACT_ATOMS: atom_id res chain seq x y z
N MET A 1 10.39 -21.34 5.77
CA MET A 1 9.70 -20.55 4.72
C MET A 1 10.34 -19.17 4.70
N GLU A 2 11.33 -18.96 3.84
CA GLU A 2 11.89 -17.62 3.62
C GLU A 2 10.83 -16.78 2.91
N ARG A 3 10.20 -15.86 3.63
CA ARG A 3 9.42 -14.80 3.01
C ARG A 3 10.41 -13.91 2.26
N LYS A 4 10.53 -14.13 0.95
CA LYS A 4 11.24 -13.24 0.02
C LYS A 4 10.82 -11.82 0.37
N LYS A 5 11.79 -10.93 0.64
CA LYS A 5 11.56 -9.50 0.78
C LYS A 5 10.73 -9.08 -0.44
N ILE A 6 9.45 -8.79 -0.21
CA ILE A 6 8.61 -8.17 -1.24
C ILE A 6 9.35 -6.89 -1.59
N ASP A 7 9.78 -6.77 -2.84
CA ASP A 7 10.44 -5.55 -3.32
C ASP A 7 9.57 -4.36 -2.94
N ILE A 8 10.17 -3.30 -2.40
CA ILE A 8 9.43 -2.12 -1.91
C ILE A 8 8.50 -1.56 -3.00
N ALA A 9 8.89 -1.70 -4.26
CA ALA A 9 8.07 -1.36 -5.43
C ALA A 9 6.78 -2.22 -5.53
N LEU A 10 6.87 -3.50 -5.22
CA LEU A 10 5.72 -4.42 -5.23
C LEU A 10 4.77 -4.10 -4.06
N SER A 11 5.29 -3.85 -2.85
CA SER A 11 4.46 -3.41 -1.70
C SER A 11 3.68 -2.13 -2.00
N ASN A 12 4.32 -1.14 -2.63
CA ASN A 12 3.65 0.11 -3.02
C ASN A 12 2.55 -0.12 -4.08
N THR A 13 2.80 -1.01 -5.04
CA THR A 13 1.83 -1.32 -6.11
C THR A 13 0.60 -2.04 -5.55
N VAL A 14 0.81 -3.03 -4.67
CA VAL A 14 -0.28 -3.76 -3.99
C VAL A 14 -1.07 -2.81 -3.10
N ALA A 15 -0.39 -1.99 -2.28
CA ALA A 15 -1.05 -1.00 -1.44
C ALA A 15 -1.92 -0.05 -2.25
N LYS A 16 -1.39 0.51 -3.35
CA LYS A 16 -2.14 1.42 -4.22
C LYS A 16 -3.44 0.77 -4.71
N LYS A 17 -3.36 -0.48 -5.18
CA LYS A 17 -4.53 -1.21 -5.69
C LYS A 17 -5.58 -1.40 -4.60
N MET A 18 -5.17 -1.89 -3.42
CA MET A 18 -6.09 -2.11 -2.30
C MET A 18 -6.75 -0.80 -1.81
N ILE A 19 -6.04 0.32 -1.83
CA ILE A 19 -6.61 1.64 -1.48
C ILE A 19 -7.69 2.05 -2.50
N ILE A 20 -7.45 1.84 -3.79
CA ILE A 20 -8.43 2.13 -4.85
C ILE A 20 -9.66 1.22 -4.73
N ASP A 21 -9.43 -0.05 -4.39
CA ASP A 21 -10.48 -1.05 -4.19
C ASP A 21 -11.31 -0.77 -2.90
N GLY A 22 -10.87 0.16 -2.05
CA GLY A 22 -11.58 0.60 -0.85
C GLY A 22 -11.32 -0.27 0.39
N GLU A 23 -10.25 -1.06 0.37
CA GLU A 23 -9.89 -1.96 1.47
C GLU A 23 -9.51 -1.19 2.76
N PRO A 24 -9.81 -1.74 3.94
CA PRO A 24 -9.47 -1.12 5.20
C PRO A 24 -7.95 -1.10 5.44
N TRP A 25 -7.45 -0.02 6.05
CA TRP A 25 -6.02 0.20 6.26
C TRP A 25 -5.31 -0.94 6.99
N ASP A 26 -5.96 -1.58 7.96
CA ASP A 26 -5.38 -2.67 8.75
C ASP A 26 -5.05 -3.90 7.88
N GLU A 27 -5.91 -4.22 6.92
CA GLU A 27 -5.66 -5.31 5.97
C GLU A 27 -4.51 -4.98 5.01
N ILE A 28 -4.47 -3.74 4.51
CA ILE A 28 -3.39 -3.28 3.63
C ILE A 28 -2.04 -3.29 4.38
N MET A 29 -2.02 -2.90 5.66
CA MET A 29 -0.81 -2.96 6.48
C MET A 29 -0.34 -4.40 6.72
N ASN A 30 -1.27 -5.33 6.96
CA ASN A 30 -0.94 -6.75 7.13
C ASN A 30 -0.36 -7.37 5.86
N GLU A 31 -0.91 -7.03 4.70
CA GLU A 31 -0.49 -7.58 3.40
C GLU A 31 0.81 -6.96 2.89
N THR A 32 0.94 -5.64 2.99
CA THR A 32 2.06 -4.89 2.37
C THR A 32 3.21 -4.62 3.32
N HIS A 33 2.99 -4.83 4.63
CA HIS A 33 3.91 -4.46 5.71
C HIS A 33 4.30 -2.97 5.74
N LEU A 34 3.55 -2.12 5.04
CA LEU A 34 3.71 -0.67 5.09
C LEU A 34 3.04 -0.11 6.34
N ARG A 35 3.54 1.02 6.84
CA ARG A 35 2.90 1.71 7.96
C ARG A 35 1.77 2.59 7.45
N LEU A 36 0.79 2.88 8.31
CA LEU A 36 -0.31 3.79 7.99
C LEU A 36 0.14 5.13 7.39
N LYS A 37 1.26 5.70 7.87
CA LYS A 37 1.82 6.94 7.31
C LYS A 37 2.22 6.79 5.83
N ASP A 38 2.74 5.63 5.45
CA ASP A 38 3.22 5.35 4.10
C ASP A 38 2.03 5.10 3.18
N LEU A 39 1.02 4.38 3.67
CA LEU A 39 -0.26 4.18 2.98
C LEU A 39 -0.99 5.50 2.69
N LYS A 40 -1.09 6.40 3.67
CA LYS A 40 -1.65 7.75 3.48
C LYS A 40 -0.83 8.59 2.50
N ARG A 41 0.49 8.42 2.47
CA ARG A 41 1.35 9.08 1.48
C ARG A 41 1.07 8.55 0.08
N ILE A 42 0.90 7.24 -0.10
CA ILE A 42 0.53 6.63 -1.40
C ILE A 42 -0.82 7.15 -1.87
N GLN A 43 -1.81 7.21 -0.98
CA GLN A 43 -3.12 7.78 -1.30
C GLN A 43 -2.98 9.22 -1.79
N ARG A 44 -2.32 10.08 -1.01
CA ARG A 44 -2.16 11.49 -1.37
C ARG A 44 -1.38 11.69 -2.66
N ASP A 45 -0.22 11.05 -2.79
CA ASP A 45 0.76 11.36 -3.86
C ASP A 45 0.45 10.63 -5.17
N GLN A 46 -0.27 9.51 -5.13
CA GLN A 46 -0.50 8.66 -6.30
C GLN A 46 -1.97 8.49 -6.70
N ILE A 47 -2.91 8.79 -5.80
CA ILE A 47 -4.34 8.70 -6.05
C ILE A 47 -4.92 10.12 -6.09
N ASP A 48 -4.80 10.91 -5.03
CA ASP A 48 -5.45 12.23 -4.93
C ASP A 48 -4.82 13.28 -5.87
N THR A 49 -3.51 13.27 -6.11
CA THR A 49 -2.84 14.23 -7.01
C THR A 49 -3.24 14.09 -8.49
N HIS A 50 -3.95 13.03 -8.86
CA HIS A 50 -4.41 12.79 -10.23
C HIS A 50 -5.90 13.11 -10.44
N PHE A 51 -6.58 13.65 -9.43
CA PHE A 51 -7.98 14.09 -9.50
C PHE A 51 -8.13 15.61 -9.37
#